data_AF-A0A7J4MSD4-F1
#
_entry.id   AF-A0A7J4MSD4-F1
#
_cell.length_a   1.000
_cell.length_b   1.000
_cell.length_c   1.000
_cell.angle_alpha   90.00
_cell.angle_beta   90.00
_cell.angle_gamma   90.00
#
_symmetry.space_group_name_H-M   'P 1'
#
loop_
_entity.id
_entity.type
_entity.pdbx_description
1 polymer ?
#
loop_
_entity_poly.entity_id
_entity_poly.type
_entity_poly.pdbx_seq_one_letter_code
_entity_poly.pdbx_strand_id
1 'polypeptide(L)'
;MKKIKLHHFAYNIVPNSLELVLEFFEKLDCKLSYRKGKERWCLISQDNLLVEIQIIEVKDKPIKTEIKKNTHIAFLSDNPSESLKKIKIFADKKGIKFVQGSWSDKEYWFDLPDLFVNFTIEIMHTSIVEN
;
A
#
# COMPACT_ATOMS: atom_id res chain seq x y z
N MET A 1 -34.48 -4.42 6.32
CA MET A 1 -33.64 -4.31 5.11
C MET A 1 -32.18 -4.50 5.50
N LYS A 2 -31.42 -5.37 4.82
CA LYS A 2 -29.96 -5.44 5.03
C LYS A 2 -29.34 -4.17 4.43
N LYS A 3 -28.63 -3.39 5.25
CA LYS A 3 -27.95 -2.16 4.83
C LYS A 3 -26.73 -2.52 3.96
N ILE A 4 -26.48 -1.76 2.90
CA ILE A 4 -25.23 -1.83 2.11
C ILE A 4 -24.07 -1.40 3.02
N LYS A 5 -22.93 -2.09 2.92
CA LYS A 5 -21.70 -1.77 3.67
C LYS A 5 -20.51 -1.75 2.72
N LEU A 6 -19.61 -0.78 2.90
CA LEU A 6 -18.30 -0.78 2.24
C LEU A 6 -17.49 -1.98 2.74
N HIS A 7 -16.84 -2.70 1.83
CA HIS A 7 -16.05 -3.89 2.17
C HIS A 7 -14.56 -3.70 1.87
N HIS A 8 -14.21 -3.26 0.67
CA HIS A 8 -12.82 -3.09 0.26
C HIS A 8 -12.70 -2.16 -0.95
N PHE A 9 -11.46 -1.73 -1.21
CA PHE A 9 -11.02 -1.14 -2.48
C PHE A 9 -9.96 -2.05 -3.11
N ALA A 10 -9.87 -2.06 -4.44
CA ALA A 10 -8.94 -2.92 -5.16
C ALA A 10 -7.79 -2.13 -5.79
N TYR A 11 -6.58 -2.66 -5.65
CA TYR A 11 -5.35 -2.06 -6.16
C TYR A 11 -4.53 -3.09 -6.93
N ASN A 12 -3.91 -2.63 -8.01
CA ASN A 12 -3.29 -3.49 -9.01
C ASN A 12 -1.78 -3.53 -8.85
N ILE A 13 -1.23 -4.74 -8.91
CA ILE A 13 0.21 -5.00 -8.90
C ILE A 13 0.61 -5.83 -10.12
N VAL A 14 1.90 -5.87 -10.43
CA VAL A 14 2.43 -6.66 -11.54
C VAL A 14 2.32 -8.18 -11.30
N PRO A 15 2.40 -9.03 -12.34
CA PRO A 15 2.37 -10.48 -12.18
C PRO A 15 3.51 -11.05 -11.33
N ASN A 16 3.23 -12.15 -10.61
CA ASN A 16 4.19 -12.89 -9.79
C ASN A 16 4.86 -12.04 -8.69
N SER A 17 4.16 -11.04 -8.18
CA SER A 17 4.65 -10.14 -7.15
C SER A 17 3.84 -10.17 -5.85
N LEU A 18 2.76 -10.95 -5.80
CA LEU A 18 1.82 -10.93 -4.67
C LEU A 18 2.49 -11.22 -3.32
N GLU A 19 3.33 -12.26 -3.23
CA GLU A 19 4.01 -12.59 -1.96
C GLU A 19 4.94 -11.46 -1.50
N LEU A 20 5.67 -10.84 -2.44
CA LEU A 20 6.58 -9.75 -2.13
C LEU A 20 5.83 -8.49 -1.69
N VAL A 21 4.70 -8.21 -2.32
CA VAL A 21 3.81 -7.11 -1.93
C VAL A 21 3.15 -7.38 -0.58
N LEU A 22 2.84 -8.64 -0.24
CA LEU A 22 2.36 -9.01 1.08
C LEU A 22 3.42 -8.76 2.16
N GLU A 23 4.67 -9.19 1.97
CA GLU A 23 5.77 -8.89 2.90
C GLU A 23 5.95 -7.37 3.10
N PHE A 24 5.65 -6.59 2.07
CA PHE A 24 5.68 -5.13 2.11
C PHE A 24 4.55 -4.57 2.99
N PHE A 25 3.32 -5.00 2.76
CA PHE A 25 2.16 -4.57 3.55
C PHE A 25 2.23 -5.02 5.02
N GLU A 26 2.91 -6.13 5.32
CA GLU A 26 3.23 -6.51 6.71
C GLU A 26 4.09 -5.46 7.44
N LYS A 27 4.91 -4.68 6.72
CA LYS A 27 5.66 -3.55 7.32
C LYS A 27 4.79 -2.32 7.59
N LEU A 28 3.56 -2.33 7.11
CA LEU A 28 2.52 -1.34 7.39
C LEU A 28 1.46 -1.93 8.35
N ASP A 29 1.84 -2.96 9.12
CA ASP A 29 0.98 -3.67 10.08
C ASP A 29 -0.30 -4.24 9.47
N CYS A 30 -0.30 -4.48 8.15
CA CYS A 30 -1.36 -5.20 7.47
C CYS A 30 -1.11 -6.70 7.53
N LYS A 31 -2.17 -7.50 7.54
CA LYS A 31 -2.11 -8.95 7.49
C LYS A 31 -3.01 -9.50 6.39
N LEU A 32 -2.65 -10.66 5.86
CA LEU A 32 -3.50 -11.42 4.96
C LEU A 32 -4.80 -11.81 5.69
N SER A 33 -5.95 -11.31 5.22
CA SER A 33 -7.26 -11.63 5.79
C SER A 33 -7.96 -12.73 5.02
N TYR A 34 -7.77 -12.77 3.69
CA TYR A 34 -8.36 -13.79 2.84
C TYR A 34 -7.56 -14.03 1.56
N ARG A 35 -7.39 -15.31 1.22
CA ARG A 35 -7.00 -15.76 -0.12
C ARG A 35 -7.50 -17.18 -0.35
N LYS A 36 -8.13 -17.41 -1.49
CA LYS A 36 -8.58 -18.74 -1.88
C LYS A 36 -7.47 -19.48 -2.62
N GLY A 37 -6.89 -20.53 -2.04
CA GLY A 37 -5.88 -21.36 -2.72
C GLY A 37 -4.73 -20.54 -3.33
N LYS A 38 -4.52 -20.66 -4.64
CA LYS A 38 -3.46 -19.97 -5.40
C LYS A 38 -3.98 -18.82 -6.26
N GLU A 39 -5.10 -18.21 -5.86
CA GLU A 39 -5.62 -17.02 -6.55
C GLU A 39 -4.55 -15.93 -6.65
N ARG A 40 -4.61 -15.17 -7.75
CA ARG A 40 -3.70 -14.06 -8.06
C ARG A 40 -4.14 -12.74 -7.42
N TRP A 41 -4.93 -12.85 -6.37
CA TRP A 41 -5.43 -11.73 -5.58
C TRP A 41 -5.63 -12.18 -4.14
N CYS A 42 -5.66 -11.22 -3.23
CA CYS A 42 -5.98 -11.44 -1.83
C CYS A 42 -6.62 -10.20 -1.21
N LEU A 43 -7.17 -10.36 -0.02
CA LEU A 43 -7.57 -9.27 0.86
C LEU A 43 -6.56 -9.17 2.00
N ILE A 44 -6.19 -7.94 2.34
CA ILE A 44 -5.40 -7.60 3.52
C ILE A 44 -6.18 -6.63 4.40
N SER A 45 -5.91 -6.67 5.70
CA SER A 45 -6.54 -5.80 6.69
C SER A 45 -5.54 -5.31 7.73
N GLN A 46 -5.87 -4.21 8.41
CA GLN A 46 -5.26 -3.83 9.68
C GLN A 46 -6.24 -4.12 10.83
N ASP A 47 -5.69 -4.30 12.03
CA ASP A 47 -6.50 -4.45 13.23
C ASP A 47 -7.40 -3.22 13.45
N ASN A 48 -8.61 -3.48 13.94
CA ASN A 48 -9.63 -2.47 14.24
C ASN A 48 -10.19 -1.69 13.04
N LEU A 49 -9.83 -2.04 11.80
CA LEU A 49 -10.46 -1.49 10.60
C LEU A 49 -11.54 -2.43 10.04
N LEU A 50 -12.64 -1.84 9.59
CA LEU A 50 -13.78 -2.55 8.98
C LEU A 50 -13.69 -2.65 7.44
N VAL A 51 -12.70 -1.97 6.85
CA VAL A 51 -12.49 -1.92 5.40
C VAL A 51 -11.16 -2.58 5.09
N GLU A 52 -11.17 -3.45 4.09
CA GLU A 52 -9.99 -4.19 3.63
C GLU A 52 -9.40 -3.56 2.37
N ILE A 53 -8.18 -3.98 2.04
CA ILE A 53 -7.53 -3.64 0.77
C ILE A 53 -7.41 -4.93 -0.03
N GLN A 54 -7.97 -4.94 -1.25
CA GLN A 54 -7.77 -6.03 -2.19
C GLN A 54 -6.55 -5.75 -3.05
N ILE A 55 -5.61 -6.69 -3.08
CA ILE A 55 -4.44 -6.64 -3.96
C ILE A 55 -4.63 -7.65 -5.07
N ILE A 56 -4.48 -7.22 -6.32
CA ILE A 56 -4.74 -8.03 -7.51
C ILE A 56 -3.53 -7.96 -8.45
N GLU A 57 -3.00 -9.11 -8.85
CA GLU A 57 -2.03 -9.15 -9.94
C GLU A 57 -2.72 -9.05 -11.29
N VAL A 58 -2.35 -8.03 -12.07
CA VAL A 58 -2.87 -7.79 -13.42
C VAL A 58 -1.75 -7.86 -14.45
N LYS A 59 -2.09 -7.93 -15.74
CA LYS A 59 -1.10 -7.93 -16.84
C LYS A 59 -0.74 -6.52 -17.33
N ASP A 60 -1.35 -5.50 -16.74
CA ASP A 60 -1.10 -4.11 -17.09
C ASP A 60 0.31 -3.68 -16.70
N LYS A 61 0.87 -2.73 -17.46
CA LYS A 61 2.16 -2.14 -17.13
C LYS A 61 1.98 -1.04 -16.08
N PRO A 62 2.91 -0.89 -15.13
CA PRO A 62 2.93 0.26 -14.24
C PRO A 62 2.90 1.58 -15.02
N ILE A 63 2.00 2.47 -14.62
CA ILE A 63 1.96 3.83 -15.14
C ILE A 63 3.06 4.67 -14.48
N LYS A 64 3.29 5.90 -14.95
CA LYS A 64 4.30 6.79 -14.35
C LYS A 64 3.91 7.16 -12.92
N THR A 65 4.88 7.16 -12.00
CA THR A 65 4.71 7.56 -10.59
C THR A 65 3.97 8.89 -10.47
N GLU A 66 4.29 9.88 -11.32
CA GLU A 66 3.61 11.18 -11.34
C GLU A 66 2.09 11.09 -11.50
N ILE A 67 1.60 10.10 -12.24
CA ILE A 67 0.16 9.85 -12.42
C ILE A 67 -0.39 9.05 -11.25
N LYS A 68 0.35 8.01 -10.79
CA LYS A 68 -0.04 7.15 -9.66
C LYS A 68 -0.32 7.94 -8.39
N LYS A 69 0.39 9.05 -8.17
CA LYS A 69 0.21 9.94 -7.00
C LYS A 69 -1.24 10.41 -6.79
N ASN A 70 -2.05 10.48 -7.85
CA ASN A 70 -3.47 10.83 -7.75
C ASN A 70 -4.35 9.68 -7.22
N THR A 71 -3.77 8.52 -6.91
CA THR A 71 -4.44 7.35 -6.35
C THR A 71 -3.52 6.74 -5.30
N HIS A 72 -3.86 6.92 -4.03
CA HIS A 72 -3.02 6.46 -2.93
C HIS A 72 -3.82 5.72 -1.87
N ILE A 73 -3.11 4.88 -1.12
CA ILE A 73 -3.57 4.30 0.13
C ILE A 73 -2.82 5.02 1.24
N ALA A 74 -3.53 5.74 2.10
CA ALA A 74 -2.94 6.56 3.14
C ALA A 74 -2.97 5.85 4.51
N PHE A 75 -1.84 5.90 5.20
CA PHE A 75 -1.63 5.37 6.54
C PHE A 75 -1.24 6.49 7.49
N LEU A 76 -1.64 6.38 8.76
CA LEU A 76 -1.19 7.27 9.82
C LEU A 76 -0.02 6.67 10.58
N SER A 77 0.91 7.50 11.02
CA SER A 77 2.07 7.11 11.81
C SER A 77 2.50 8.25 12.73
N ASP A 78 2.89 7.94 13.97
CA ASP A 78 3.50 8.93 14.88
C ASP A 78 4.90 9.36 14.42
N ASN A 79 5.53 8.60 13.53
CA ASN A 79 6.81 8.96 12.94
C ASN A 79 6.90 8.51 11.47
N PRO A 80 6.27 9.26 10.54
CA PRO A 80 6.24 8.90 9.12
C PRO A 80 7.63 8.72 8.51
N SER A 81 8.59 9.55 8.93
CA SER A 81 9.97 9.51 8.42
C SER A 81 10.69 8.19 8.76
N GLU A 82 10.49 7.68 9.98
CA GLU A 82 11.08 6.42 10.41
C GLU A 82 10.38 5.24 9.74
N SER A 83 9.06 5.28 9.62
CA SER A 83 8.27 4.30 8.88
C SER A 83 8.76 4.19 7.44
N LEU A 84 8.91 5.31 6.74
CA LEU A 84 9.43 5.38 5.37
C LEU A 84 10.86 4.82 5.27
N LYS A 85 11.73 5.10 6.26
CA LYS A 85 13.09 4.57 6.31
C LYS A 85 13.11 3.04 6.46
N LYS A 86 12.27 2.46 7.33
CA LYS A 86 12.16 1.01 7.52
C LYS A 86 11.75 0.33 6.21
N ILE A 87 10.76 0.90 5.55
CA ILE A 87 10.25 0.47 4.26
C ILE A 87 11.34 0.52 3.18
N LYS A 88 12.06 1.65 3.08
CA LYS A 88 13.16 1.80 2.12
C LYS A 88 14.27 0.77 2.33
N ILE A 89 14.68 0.54 3.57
CA ILE A 89 15.69 -0.48 3.90
C ILE A 89 15.24 -1.87 3.45
N PHE A 90 13.95 -2.20 3.61
CA PHE A 90 13.40 -3.46 3.13
C PHE A 90 13.43 -3.56 1.60
N ALA A 91 13.00 -2.51 0.89
CA ALA A 91 13.06 -2.46 -0.57
C ALA A 91 14.49 -2.61 -1.10
N ASP A 92 15.45 -1.89 -0.50
CA ASP A 92 16.87 -1.95 -0.88
C ASP A 92 17.43 -3.38 -0.68
N LYS A 93 17.10 -4.05 0.43
CA LYS A 93 17.51 -5.45 0.69
C LYS A 93 16.94 -6.44 -0.32
N LYS A 94 15.76 -6.17 -0.87
CA LYS A 94 15.09 -7.01 -1.88
C LYS A 94 15.46 -6.61 -3.31
N GLY A 95 16.29 -5.58 -3.51
CA GLY A 95 16.66 -5.07 -4.83
C GLY A 95 15.50 -4.40 -5.58
N ILE A 96 14.50 -3.88 -4.86
CA ILE A 96 13.31 -3.24 -5.43
C ILE A 96 13.56 -1.75 -5.59
N LYS A 97 13.21 -1.21 -6.76
CA LYS A 97 13.24 0.24 -6.98
C LYS A 97 12.25 0.93 -6.05
N PHE A 98 12.75 1.91 -5.30
CA PHE A 98 11.98 2.69 -4.35
C PHE A 98 12.04 4.18 -4.73
N VAL A 99 10.89 4.81 -4.93
CA VAL A 99 10.77 6.25 -5.21
C VAL A 99 9.91 6.87 -4.13
N GLN A 100 10.31 8.03 -3.62
CA GLN A 100 9.58 8.72 -2.57
C GLN A 100 9.55 10.23 -2.80
N GLY A 101 8.63 10.89 -2.13
CA GLY A 101 8.57 12.34 -2.01
C GLY A 101 7.67 12.72 -0.85
N SER A 102 7.28 13.99 -0.80
CA SER A 102 6.34 14.48 0.20
C SER A 102 5.39 15.50 -0.39
N TRP A 103 4.23 15.65 0.26
CA TRP A 103 3.26 16.71 0.01
C TRP A 103 3.49 17.89 0.96
N SER A 104 3.94 17.58 2.17
CA SER A 104 4.29 18.53 3.22
C SER A 104 5.46 17.98 4.07
N ASP A 105 5.74 18.61 5.20
CA ASP A 105 6.66 18.09 6.22
C ASP A 105 6.03 16.96 7.08
N LYS A 106 4.72 16.73 6.93
CA LYS A 106 3.95 15.72 7.68
C LYS A 106 3.37 14.60 6.81
N GLU A 107 3.33 14.79 5.50
CA GLU A 107 2.71 13.86 4.54
C GLU A 107 3.74 13.39 3.52
N TYR A 108 4.12 12.13 3.62
CA TYR A 108 5.13 11.50 2.78
C TYR A 108 4.48 10.45 1.89
N TRP A 109 5.02 10.24 0.70
CA TRP A 109 4.56 9.18 -0.18
C TRP A 109 5.72 8.37 -0.73
N PHE A 110 5.43 7.13 -1.10
CA PHE A 110 6.35 6.32 -1.89
C PHE A 110 5.63 5.46 -2.93
N ASP A 111 6.42 5.06 -3.92
CA ASP A 111 6.07 4.14 -4.98
C ASP A 111 7.13 3.03 -5.06
N LEU A 112 6.68 1.84 -5.42
CA LEU A 112 7.52 0.75 -5.90
C LEU A 112 7.28 0.65 -7.40
N PRO A 113 7.99 1.41 -8.26
CA PRO A 113 7.56 1.66 -9.62
C PRO A 113 7.40 0.41 -10.48
N ASP A 114 8.17 -0.62 -10.18
CA ASP A 114 8.18 -1.89 -10.90
C ASP A 114 7.15 -2.89 -10.36
N LEU A 115 6.48 -2.58 -9.24
CA LEU A 115 5.52 -3.46 -8.57
C LEU A 115 4.09 -2.88 -8.58
N PHE A 116 3.91 -1.62 -8.20
CA PHE A 116 2.59 -1.00 -8.13
C PHE A 116 2.15 -0.53 -9.51
N VAL A 117 0.95 -0.89 -9.95
CA VAL A 117 0.50 -0.57 -11.31
C VAL A 117 -0.01 0.86 -11.40
N ASN A 118 -0.90 1.26 -10.49
CA ASN A 118 -1.70 2.48 -10.62
C ASN A 118 -1.86 3.27 -9.32
N PHE A 119 -1.08 2.97 -8.28
CA PHE A 119 -1.22 3.62 -6.99
C PHE A 119 0.12 3.88 -6.30
N THR A 120 0.10 4.77 -5.31
CA THR A 120 1.20 5.00 -4.36
C THR A 120 0.72 4.72 -2.94
N ILE A 121 1.64 4.64 -1.99
CA ILE A 121 1.29 4.62 -0.57
C ILE A 121 1.68 5.97 0.02
N GLU A 122 0.83 6.47 0.89
CA GLU A 122 1.07 7.68 1.67
C GLU A 122 1.20 7.32 3.16
N ILE A 123 2.16 7.95 3.84
CA ILE A 123 2.37 7.86 5.28
C ILE A 123 2.30 9.27 5.85
N MET A 124 1.30 9.51 6.67
CA MET A 124 0.94 10.80 7.23
C MET A 124 1.17 10.83 8.74
N HIS A 125 1.61 11.97 9.27
CA HIS A 125 1.73 12.15 10.72
C HIS A 125 0.34 12.15 11.38
N THR A 126 0.18 11.49 12.53
CA THR A 126 -1.09 11.43 13.29
C THR A 126 -1.68 12.80 13.61
N SER A 127 -0.83 13.80 13.88
CA SER A 127 -1.23 15.20 14.07
C SER A 127 -2.07 15.84 12.95
N ILE A 128 -2.21 15.21 11.78
CA ILE A 128 -3.05 15.72 10.67
C ILE A 128 -4.53 15.47 10.94
N VAL A 129 -4.86 14.43 11.73
CA VAL A 129 -6.24 14.06 12.05
C VAL A 129 -6.60 14.32 13.52
N GLU A 130 -5.59 14.61 14.34
CA GLU A 130 -5.77 15.06 15.72
C GLU A 130 -6.07 16.56 15.71
N ASN A 131 -7.31 16.92 16.07
CA ASN A 131 -7.71 18.31 16.30
C ASN A 131 -7.37 18.74 17.72
#